data_AF-A0A9P9XKC8-F1
#
_entry.id   AF-A0A9P9XKC8-F1
#
_cell.length_a   1.000
_cell.length_b   1.000
_cell.length_c   1.000
_cell.angle_alpha   90.00
_cell.angle_beta   90.00
_cell.angle_gamma   90.00
#
_symmetry.space_group_name_H-M   'P 1'
#
loop_
_entity.id
_entity.type
_entity.pdbx_description
1 polymer ?
#
loop_
_entity_poly.entity_id
_entity_poly.type
_entity_poly.pdbx_seq_one_letter_code
_entity_poly.pdbx_strand_id
1 'polypeptide(L)'
;MATTTSQDFTTYYLQRTTQEFAEDLDKVRAADDFKAESLPFLIHALQQGTALYSARDQERVVKPASAAAAVDEDVEMVEAAEEDAAPKKEKKERKDKKEKSKKRKSTSG
;
A
#
# COMPACT_ATOMS: atom_id res chain seq x y z
N MET A 1 16.16 3.59 12.41
CA MET A 1 16.35 3.86 10.97
C MET A 1 15.01 3.95 10.23
N ALA A 2 14.10 2.96 10.33
CA ALA A 2 12.81 2.98 9.62
C ALA A 2 11.94 4.23 9.88
N THR A 3 11.92 4.77 11.10
CA THR A 3 11.14 5.98 11.44
C THR A 3 11.64 7.24 10.73
N THR A 4 12.96 7.38 10.55
CA THR A 4 13.57 8.50 9.83
C THR A 4 13.23 8.42 8.35
N THR A 5 13.37 7.23 7.74
CA THR A 5 12.98 7.02 6.34
C THR A 5 11.51 7.35 6.09
N SER A 6 10.61 6.95 6.98
CA SER A 6 9.18 7.27 6.82
C SER A 6 8.89 8.77 6.95
N GLN A 7 9.61 9.50 7.82
CA GLN A 7 9.49 10.96 7.91
C GLN A 7 10.04 11.68 6.69
N ASP A 8 11.21 11.26 6.19
CA ASP A 8 11.81 11.80 4.98
C ASP A 8 10.94 11.54 3.75
N PHE A 9 10.39 10.32 3.64
CA PHE A 9 9.44 9.97 2.59
C PHE A 9 8.17 10.81 2.69
N THR A 10 7.61 11.00 3.88
CA THR A 10 6.40 11.81 4.07
C THR A 10 6.63 13.24 3.62
N THR A 11 7.79 13.81 3.93
CA THR A 11 8.17 15.17 3.50
C THR A 11 8.27 15.26 1.99
N TYR A 12 8.99 14.32 1.36
CA TYR A 12 9.13 14.24 -0.08
C TYR A 12 7.77 14.05 -0.78
N TYR A 13 6.97 13.10 -0.28
CA TYR A 13 5.65 12.79 -0.81
C TYR A 13 4.74 14.02 -0.76
N LEU A 14 4.69 14.72 0.38
CA LEU A 14 3.90 15.94 0.51
C LEU A 14 4.34 17.03 -0.47
N GLN A 15 5.63 17.29 -0.57
CA GLN A 15 6.17 18.29 -1.51
C GLN A 15 5.80 17.96 -2.96
N ARG A 16 5.97 16.70 -3.36
CA ARG A 16 5.64 16.28 -4.72
C ARG A 16 4.14 16.35 -4.96
N THR A 17 3.35 15.83 -4.03
CA THR A 17 1.89 15.75 -4.17
C THR A 17 1.24 17.13 -4.19
N THR A 18 1.70 18.07 -3.38
CA THR A 18 1.18 19.45 -3.42
C THR A 18 1.59 20.20 -4.69
N GLN A 19 2.73 19.84 -5.28
CA GLN A 19 3.14 20.40 -6.56
C GLN A 19 2.32 19.86 -7.73
N GLU A 20 2.07 18.55 -7.76
CA GLU A 20 1.26 17.91 -8.81
C GLU A 20 -0.22 18.32 -8.72
N PHE A 21 -0.75 18.50 -7.51
CA PHE A 21 -2.13 18.93 -7.28
C PHE A 21 -2.29 20.44 -7.10
N ALA A 22 -1.30 21.25 -7.47
CA ALA A 22 -1.33 22.70 -7.22
C ALA A 22 -2.62 23.35 -7.76
N GLU A 23 -3.00 23.05 -9.00
CA GLU A 23 -4.21 23.60 -9.62
C GLU A 23 -5.50 23.17 -8.88
N ASP A 24 -5.57 21.92 -8.42
CA ASP A 24 -6.74 21.40 -7.73
C ASP A 24 -6.81 21.91 -6.29
N LEU A 25 -5.66 22.08 -5.62
CA LEU A 25 -5.58 22.72 -4.31
C LEU A 25 -6.00 24.19 -4.38
N ASP A 26 -5.67 24.89 -5.45
CA ASP A 26 -6.14 26.26 -5.69
C ASP A 26 -7.65 26.32 -5.90
N LYS A 27 -8.24 25.38 -6.65
CA LYS A 27 -9.70 25.27 -6.80
C LYS A 27 -10.39 24.98 -5.46
N VAL A 28 -9.87 24.02 -4.70
CA VAL A 28 -10.38 23.69 -3.36
C VAL A 28 -10.32 24.90 -2.45
N ARG A 29 -9.22 25.66 -2.49
CA ARG A 29 -9.06 26.87 -1.68
C ARG A 29 -9.97 28.02 -2.11
N ALA A 30 -10.31 28.10 -3.40
CA ALA A 30 -11.22 29.10 -3.94
C ALA A 30 -12.70 28.76 -3.73
N ALA A 31 -13.02 27.55 -3.24
CA ALA A 31 -14.40 27.13 -2.99
C ALA A 31 -15.00 27.85 -1.78
N ASP A 32 -16.30 28.17 -1.85
CA ASP A 32 -17.03 28.95 -0.85
C ASP A 32 -17.09 28.27 0.54
N ASP A 33 -16.93 26.94 0.57
CA ASP A 33 -16.99 26.11 1.76
C ASP A 33 -15.60 25.84 2.39
N PHE A 34 -14.52 26.27 1.74
CA PHE A 34 -13.17 26.10 2.27
C PHE A 34 -12.86 27.15 3.34
N LYS A 35 -12.74 26.69 4.59
CA LYS A 35 -12.48 27.53 5.76
C LYS A 35 -11.10 27.24 6.34
N ALA A 36 -10.61 28.15 7.19
CA ALA A 36 -9.34 27.97 7.90
C ALA A 36 -9.32 26.67 8.76
N GLU A 37 -10.48 26.26 9.28
CA GLU A 37 -10.65 25.00 10.02
C GLU A 37 -10.55 23.74 9.15
N SER A 38 -10.69 23.86 7.82
CA SER A 38 -10.57 22.76 6.86
C SER A 38 -9.10 22.45 6.50
N LEU A 39 -8.17 23.39 6.73
CA LEU A 39 -6.75 23.23 6.39
C LEU A 39 -6.09 22.03 7.09
N PRO A 40 -6.24 21.82 8.42
CA PRO A 40 -5.69 20.64 9.07
C PRO A 40 -6.24 19.35 8.49
N PHE A 41 -7.53 19.32 8.14
CA PHE A 41 -8.16 18.14 7.53
C PHE A 41 -7.55 17.83 6.16
N LEU A 42 -7.35 18.84 5.31
CA LEU A 42 -6.69 18.67 4.02
C LEU A 42 -5.26 18.15 4.17
N ILE A 43 -4.48 18.71 5.11
CA ILE A 43 -3.11 18.27 5.38
C ILE A 43 -3.10 16.81 5.85
N HIS A 44 -3.99 16.43 6.76
CA HIS A 44 -4.09 15.06 7.23
C HIS A 44 -4.50 14.09 6.11
N ALA A 45 -5.43 14.48 5.25
CA ALA A 45 -5.84 13.65 4.10
C ALA A 45 -4.68 13.45 3.11
N LEU A 46 -3.90 14.49 2.82
CA LEU A 46 -2.70 14.37 1.99
C LEU A 46 -1.66 13.47 2.65
N GLN A 47 -1.39 13.65 3.95
CA GLN A 47 -0.48 12.80 4.70
C GLN A 47 -0.90 11.32 4.71
N GLN A 48 -2.21 11.04 4.81
CA GLN A 48 -2.75 9.68 4.76
C GLN A 48 -2.41 8.95 3.45
N GLY A 49 -2.21 9.68 2.34
CA GLY A 49 -1.77 9.11 1.07
C GLY A 49 -0.44 8.34 1.15
N THR A 50 0.42 8.65 2.13
CA THR A 50 1.66 7.90 2.38
C THR A 50 1.43 6.44 2.77
N ALA A 51 0.26 6.11 3.32
CA ALA A 51 -0.09 4.74 3.72
C ALA A 51 -0.24 3.77 2.53
N LEU A 52 -0.33 4.30 1.30
CA LEU A 52 -0.37 3.49 0.08
C LEU A 52 0.98 2.88 -0.28
N TYR A 53 2.07 3.33 0.34
CA TYR A 53 3.43 2.90 0.03
C TYR A 53 3.99 2.01 1.15
N SER A 54 4.49 0.83 0.76
CA SER A 54 5.18 -0.06 1.69
C SER A 54 6.50 0.54 2.18
N ALA A 55 7.01 0.10 3.34
CA ALA A 55 8.29 0.58 3.86
C ALA A 55 9.45 0.42 2.86
N ARG A 56 9.46 -0.68 2.08
CA ARG A 56 10.45 -0.93 1.02
C ARG A 56 10.38 0.11 -0.10
N ASP A 57 9.17 0.55 -0.46
CA ASP A 57 9.00 1.55 -1.51
C ASP A 57 9.37 2.95 -1.01
N GLN A 58 9.04 3.26 0.24
CA GLN A 58 9.50 4.47 0.89
C GLN A 58 11.03 4.56 0.90
N GLU A 59 11.72 3.47 1.25
CA GLU A 59 13.19 3.39 1.23
C GLU A 59 13.78 3.63 -0.17
N ARG A 60 13.19 3.08 -1.22
CA ARG A 60 13.66 3.27 -2.62
C ARG A 60 13.58 4.72 -3.08
N VAL A 61 12.56 5.44 -2.62
CA VAL A 61 12.33 6.84 -3.00
C VAL A 61 13.28 7.78 -2.25
N VAL A 62 13.55 7.49 -0.98
CA VAL A 62 14.43 8.31 -0.12
C VAL A 62 15.91 7.99 -0.38
N LYS A 63 16.25 6.77 -0.83
CA LYS A 63 17.63 6.39 -1.11
C LYS A 63 18.15 7.17 -2.33
N PRO A 64 19.27 7.92 -2.19
CA PRO A 64 19.84 8.67 -3.31
C PRO A 64 20.29 7.70 -4.42
N ALA A 65 20.07 8.10 -5.67
CA ALA A 65 20.38 7.30 -6.87
C ALA A 65 21.85 6.82 -6.93
N SER A 66 22.79 7.49 -6.26
CA SER A 66 24.20 7.06 -6.21
C SER A 66 24.45 5.79 -5.40
N ALA A 67 23.52 5.37 -4.55
CA ALA A 67 23.65 4.16 -3.72
C ALA A 67 23.00 2.91 -4.37
N ALA A 68 22.50 3.02 -5.60
CA ALA A 68 21.98 1.89 -6.40
C ALA A 68 23.01 1.32 -7.40
N ALA A 69 24.17 1.96 -7.58
CA ALA A 69 25.22 1.55 -8.52
C ALA A 69 26.30 0.63 -7.91
N ALA A 70 26.13 0.14 -6.68
CA ALA A 70 27.15 -0.64 -5.96
C ALA A 70 26.61 -1.95 -5.35
N VAL A 71 25.78 -2.68 -6.09
CA VAL A 71 25.46 -4.09 -5.80
C VAL A 71 25.82 -4.95 -7.01
N ASP A 72 27.10 -5.36 -7.01
CA ASP A 72 27.54 -6.75 -7.23
C ASP A 72 27.19 -7.42 -8.57
N GLU A 73 28.04 -7.18 -9.58
CA GLU A 73 28.30 -8.15 -10.64
C GLU A 73 29.23 -9.25 -10.10
N ASP A 74 28.72 -10.22 -9.33
CA ASP A 74 29.46 -11.47 -9.06
C ASP A 74 28.57 -12.57 -8.41
N VAL A 75 27.54 -13.04 -9.14
CA VAL A 75 26.99 -14.38 -8.89
C VAL A 75 26.76 -15.08 -10.23
N GLU A 76 27.84 -15.64 -10.75
CA GLU A 76 27.81 -16.78 -11.65
C GLU A 76 27.28 -17.99 -10.88
N MET A 77 26.01 -18.35 -11.10
CA MET A 77 25.50 -19.70 -10.87
C MET A 77 24.58 -20.04 -12.03
N VAL A 78 25.22 -20.56 -13.08
CA VAL A 78 24.61 -21.40 -14.08
C VAL A 78 23.94 -22.58 -13.38
N GLU A 79 22.62 -22.70 -13.49
CA GLU A 79 22.06 -23.95 -14.01
C GLU A 79 20.69 -23.69 -14.66
N ALA A 80 20.67 -24.00 -15.95
CA ALA A 80 19.49 -24.07 -16.77
C ALA A 80 18.86 -25.47 -16.64
N ALA A 81 17.55 -25.52 -16.49
CA ALA A 81 16.61 -26.48 -17.09
C ALA A 81 15.20 -26.01 -16.68
N GLU A 82 14.40 -25.38 -17.56
CA GLU A 82 13.47 -26.05 -18.50
C GLU A 82 12.72 -27.23 -17.85
N GLU A 83 11.40 -27.40 -17.90
CA GLU A 83 10.32 -26.86 -18.72
C GLU A 83 9.01 -27.37 -18.07
N ASP A 84 7.90 -26.71 -18.38
CA ASP A 84 6.66 -27.38 -18.80
C ASP A 84 5.36 -27.23 -17.97
N ALA A 85 4.33 -26.90 -18.75
CA ALA A 85 2.90 -27.13 -18.61
C ALA A 85 2.04 -26.31 -17.63
N ALA A 86 1.32 -25.36 -18.23
CA ALA A 86 0.02 -24.85 -17.79
C ALA A 86 -1.14 -25.87 -18.08
N PRO A 87 -2.44 -25.49 -17.96
CA PRO A 87 -3.36 -25.78 -16.85
C PRO A 87 -4.46 -26.82 -17.17
N LYS A 88 -5.14 -27.41 -16.17
CA LYS A 88 -6.40 -28.17 -16.37
C LYS A 88 -7.51 -27.83 -15.37
N LYS A 89 -8.70 -27.70 -15.93
CA LYS A 89 -10.00 -27.39 -15.32
C LYS A 89 -10.67 -28.62 -14.66
N GLU A 90 -11.67 -28.28 -13.82
CA GLU A 90 -12.97 -28.94 -13.63
C GLU A 90 -13.22 -30.04 -12.56
N LYS A 91 -14.10 -29.64 -11.62
CA LYS A 91 -15.27 -30.35 -11.02
C LYS A 91 -15.08 -31.68 -10.28
N LYS A 92 -15.48 -31.70 -8.99
CA LYS A 92 -16.59 -32.56 -8.52
C LYS A 92 -17.18 -32.15 -7.17
N GLU A 93 -18.49 -31.97 -7.20
CA GLU A 93 -19.48 -31.78 -6.14
C GLU A 93 -19.65 -32.98 -5.16
N ARG A 94 -20.34 -32.70 -4.02
CA ARG A 94 -21.12 -33.59 -3.11
C ARG A 94 -20.34 -34.40 -2.06
N LYS A 95 -20.80 -34.65 -0.82
CA LYS A 95 -22.00 -34.28 -0.03
C LYS A 95 -21.86 -34.97 1.36
N ASP A 96 -22.39 -34.32 2.39
CA ASP A 96 -22.79 -34.84 3.73
C ASP A 96 -21.76 -35.42 4.72
N LYS A 97 -21.60 -34.70 5.86
CA LYS A 97 -21.80 -35.35 7.17
C LYS A 97 -22.39 -34.38 8.20
N LYS A 98 -23.70 -34.56 8.36
CA LYS A 98 -24.62 -34.06 9.37
C LYS A 98 -24.23 -34.43 10.82
N GLU A 99 -24.70 -33.59 11.75
CA GLU A 99 -24.99 -33.85 13.17
C GLU A 99 -23.83 -33.99 14.18
N LYS A 100 -23.51 -32.90 14.90
CA LYS A 100 -23.54 -32.87 16.37
C LYS A 100 -23.34 -31.44 16.92
N SER A 101 -24.43 -30.72 17.18
CA SER A 101 -24.52 -29.72 18.26
C SER A 101 -25.98 -29.34 18.47
N LYS A 102 -26.72 -30.32 19.02
CA LYS A 102 -28.05 -30.10 19.58
C LYS A 102 -27.92 -29.14 20.77
N LYS A 103 -28.67 -28.05 20.69
CA LYS A 103 -29.66 -27.68 21.71
C LYS A 103 -29.10 -27.41 23.11
N ARG A 104 -28.69 -26.16 23.34
CA ARG A 104 -28.85 -25.46 24.62
C ARG A 104 -29.58 -24.15 24.33
N LYS A 105 -30.92 -24.14 24.47
CA LYS A 105 -31.65 -23.63 25.64
C LYS A 105 -31.65 -22.09 25.61
N SER A 106 -32.56 -21.44 24.88
CA SER A 106 -33.90 -21.00 25.32
C SER A 106 -33.91 -20.24 26.65
N THR A 107 -33.80 -18.91 26.57
CA THR A 107 -34.12 -17.83 27.54
C THR A 107 -33.56 -16.56 26.88
N SER A 108 -34.19 -15.39 26.75
CA SER A 108 -35.30 -14.71 27.42
C SER A 108 -35.53 -13.42 26.62
N GLY A 109 -36.76 -12.86 26.62
CA GLY A 109 -37.05 -11.49 26.16
C GLY A 109 -38.11 -11.44 25.09
#